data_AF-A0A3B8QBM1-F1
#
_entry.id   AF-A0A3B8QBM1-F1
#
_cell.length_a   1.000
_cell.length_b   1.000
_cell.length_c   1.000
_cell.angle_alpha   90.00
_cell.angle_beta   90.00
_cell.angle_gamma   90.00
#
_symmetry.space_group_name_H-M   'P 1'
#
loop_
_entity.id
_entity.type
_entity.pdbx_description
1 polymer ?
#
loop_
_entity_poly.entity_id
_entity_poly.type
_entity_poly.pdbx_seq_one_letter_code
_entity_poly.pdbx_strand_id
1 'polypeptide(L)' 'MYVTTRDDRGVWGPLVNLGPLVNTEENDRCPAFSPDFQIFYFDSERAGGYGDKDLWWVYAENLRSG' A
#
# COMPACT_ATOMS: atom_id res chain seq x y z
N MET A 1 1.78 4.43 5.64
CA MET A 1 1.93 2.97 5.47
C MET A 1 3.34 2.60 5.04
N TYR A 2 3.84 1.46 5.53
CA TYR A 2 5.15 0.90 5.22
C TYR A 2 5.00 -0.58 4.88
N VAL A 3 5.92 -1.15 4.08
CA VAL A 3 5.99 -2.59 3.79
C VAL A 3 7.38 -3.14 4.13
N THR A 4 7.44 -4.41 4.49
CA THR A 4 8.69 -5.19 4.56
C THR A 4 8.44 -6.57 3.97
N THR A 5 9.48 -7.21 3.47
CA THR A 5 9.43 -8.58 2.96
C THR A 5 10.12 -9.52 3.94
N ARG A 6 9.57 -10.72 4.09
CA ARG A 6 10.19 -11.81 4.85
C ARG A 6 10.83 -12.79 3.88
N ASP A 7 12.09 -13.16 4.12
CA ASP A 7 12.76 -14.18 3.33
C ASP A 7 12.31 -15.61 3.70
N ASP A 8 12.84 -16.61 2.98
CA ASP A 8 12.55 -18.04 3.18
C ASP A 8 13.08 -18.58 4.53
N ARG A 9 14.04 -17.88 5.14
CA ARG A 9 14.58 -18.15 6.48
C ARG A 9 13.75 -17.48 7.57
N GLY A 10 12.76 -16.69 7.18
CA GLY A 10 11.86 -16.00 8.08
C GLY A 10 12.41 -14.68 8.62
N VAL A 11 13.47 -14.14 8.04
CA VAL A 11 14.08 -12.86 8.42
C VAL A 11 13.33 -11.73 7.70
N TRP A 12 12.95 -10.70 8.45
CA TRP A 12 12.33 -9.50 7.91
C TRP A 12 13.39 -8.52 7.40
N GLY A 13 13.12 -7.94 6.23
CA GLY A 13 13.91 -6.86 5.67
C GLY A 13 13.61 -5.50 6.31
N PRO A 14 14.26 -4.43 5.82
CA PRO A 14 13.97 -3.07 6.26
C PRO A 14 12.53 -2.65 5.94
N LEU A 15 12.00 -1.70 6.70
CA LEU A 15 10.73 -1.06 6.42
C LEU A 15 10.90 -0.07 5.26
N VAL A 16 10.06 -0.20 4.23
CA VAL A 16 10.03 0.68 3.05
C VAL A 16 8.78 1.54 3.10
N ASN A 17 8.96 2.86 3.01
CA ASN A 17 7.84 3.80 2.91
C ASN A 17 7.17 3.63 1.54
N LEU A 18 5.85 3.47 1.50
CA LEU A 18 5.10 3.22 0.26
C LEU A 18 4.94 4.45 -0.66
N GLY A 19 5.58 5.57 -0.32
CA GLY A 19 5.62 6.77 -1.13
C GLY A 19 4.26 7.48 -1.27
N PRO A 20 4.22 8.60 -2.01
CA PRO A 20 3.05 9.48 -2.08
C PRO A 20 1.86 8.89 -2.84
N LEU A 21 2.06 7.81 -3.61
CA LEU A 21 0.94 7.10 -4.27
C LEU A 21 0.02 6.43 -3.25
N VAL A 22 0.58 5.99 -2.12
CA VAL A 22 -0.14 5.32 -1.04
C VAL A 22 -0.29 6.22 0.18
N ASN A 23 0.77 6.94 0.56
CA ASN A 23 0.85 7.78 1.75
C ASN A 23 0.59 9.24 1.39
N THR A 24 -0.65 9.65 1.50
CA THR A 24 -1.11 11.03 1.37
C THR A 24 -1.13 11.72 2.74
N GLU A 25 -1.50 12.98 2.78
CA GLU A 25 -1.77 13.71 4.04
C GLU A 25 -3.13 13.32 4.66
N GLU A 26 -3.95 12.60 3.90
CA GLU A 26 -5.27 12.13 4.32
C GLU A 26 -5.20 10.78 5.04
N ASN A 27 -6.36 10.28 5.47
CA ASN A 27 -6.44 9.09 6.29
C ASN A 27 -6.41 7.79 5.47
N ASP A 28 -5.18 7.34 5.15
CA ASP A 28 -4.91 6.11 4.39
C ASP A 28 -4.78 4.88 5.30
N ARG A 29 -5.63 3.85 5.07
CA ARG A 29 -5.82 2.72 6.00
C ARG A 29 -6.07 1.39 5.27
N CYS A 30 -6.30 0.34 6.08
CA CYS A 30 -6.73 -1.01 5.66
C CYS A 30 -5.94 -1.62 4.49
N PRO A 31 -4.60 -1.76 4.61
CA PRO A 31 -3.79 -2.32 3.54
C PRO A 31 -4.10 -3.80 3.28
N ALA A 32 -4.22 -4.18 2.01
CA ALA A 32 -4.40 -5.57 1.60
C ALA A 32 -3.74 -5.83 0.22
N PHE A 33 -3.07 -6.96 0.07
CA PHE A 33 -2.63 -7.43 -1.25
C PHE A 33 -3.72 -8.29 -1.90
N SER A 34 -3.81 -8.25 -3.23
CA SER A 34 -4.51 -9.28 -4.00
C SER A 34 -3.89 -10.66 -3.76
N PRO A 35 -4.64 -11.76 -3.96
CA PRO A 35 -4.13 -13.11 -3.72
C PRO A 35 -2.87 -13.48 -4.51
N ASP A 36 -2.69 -12.87 -5.69
CA ASP A 36 -1.52 -13.02 -6.56
C ASP A 36 -0.41 -11.99 -6.30
N PHE A 37 -0.57 -11.13 -5.30
CA PHE A 37 0.34 -10.06 -4.92
C PHE A 37 0.65 -9.04 -6.04
N GLN A 38 -0.18 -8.94 -7.07
CA GLN A 38 0.00 -7.96 -8.15
C GLN A 38 -0.59 -6.58 -7.84
N ILE A 39 -1.63 -6.52 -7.00
CA ILE A 39 -2.33 -5.29 -6.65
C ILE A 39 -2.26 -5.08 -5.14
N PHE A 40 -2.02 -3.84 -4.74
CA PHE A 40 -2.12 -3.39 -3.36
C PHE A 40 -3.33 -2.47 -3.21
N TYR A 41 -4.27 -2.87 -2.37
CA TYR A 41 -5.49 -2.15 -2.02
C TYR A 41 -5.35 -1.47 -0.67
N PHE A 42 -6.06 -0.36 -0.51
CA PHE A 42 -6.18 0.38 0.74
C PHE A 42 -7.40 1.31 0.67
N ASP A 43 -7.94 1.75 1.80
CA ASP A 43 -8.94 2.82 1.83
C ASP A 43 -8.28 4.18 2.05
N SER A 44 -8.88 5.23 1.50
CA SER A 44 -8.39 6.60 1.66
C SER A 44 -9.52 7.62 1.59
N GLU A 45 -9.35 8.70 2.36
CA GLU A 45 -10.18 9.91 2.35
C GLU A 45 -9.69 10.95 1.30
N ARG A 46 -8.76 10.56 0.42
CA ARG A 46 -8.24 11.44 -0.63
C ARG A 46 -9.31 11.90 -1.62
N ALA A 47 -9.10 13.11 -2.14
CA ALA A 47 -9.96 13.69 -3.16
C ALA A 47 -10.00 12.86 -4.47
N GLY A 48 -11.13 12.92 -5.17
CA GLY A 48 -11.36 12.22 -6.44
C GLY A 48 -12.15 10.91 -6.30
N GLY A 49 -12.51 10.53 -5.07
CA GLY A 49 -13.40 9.42 -4.77
C GLY A 49 -14.89 9.77 -4.88
N TYR A 50 -15.75 8.84 -4.46
CA TYR A 50 -17.21 8.94 -4.50
C TYR A 50 -17.86 9.02 -3.11
N GLY A 51 -17.08 8.90 -2.04
CA GLY A 51 -17.54 9.02 -0.66
C GLY A 51 -16.44 9.50 0.28
N ASP A 52 -16.68 9.36 1.59
CA ASP A 52 -15.71 9.78 2.59
C ASP A 52 -14.48 8.87 2.62
N LYS A 53 -14.67 7.55 2.45
CA LYS A 53 -13.59 6.54 2.44
C LYS A 53 -13.81 5.61 1.26
N ASP A 54 -12.99 5.77 0.24
CA ASP A 54 -13.08 4.97 -0.97
C ASP A 54 -11.98 3.90 -1.02
N LEU A 55 -12.23 2.84 -1.78
CA LEU A 55 -11.24 1.81 -2.06
C LEU A 55 -10.34 2.26 -3.22
N TRP A 56 -9.05 2.27 -2.98
CA TRP A 56 -8.01 2.62 -3.94
C TRP A 56 -7.07 1.45 -4.16
N TRP A 57 -6.32 1.51 -5.26
CA TRP A 57 -5.37 0.46 -5.61
C TRP A 57 -4.16 1.00 -6.37
N VAL A 58 -3.04 0.28 -6.26
CA VAL A 58 -1.84 0.49 -7.07
C VAL A 58 -1.24 -0.87 -7.45
N TYR A 59 -0.47 -0.93 -8.54
CA TYR A 59 0.33 -2.11 -8.81
C TYR A 59 1.42 -2.28 -7.74
N ALA A 60 1.56 -3.50 -7.22
CA ALA A 60 2.53 -3.80 -6.16
C ALA A 60 3.99 -3.57 -6.60
N GLU A 61 4.27 -3.60 -7.90
CA GLU A 61 5.59 -3.26 -8.45
C GLU A 61 5.98 -1.80 -8.17
N ASN A 62 5.01 -0.89 -8.11
CA ASN A 62 5.23 0.52 -7.80
C ASN A 62 5.61 0.77 -6.34
N LEU A 63 5.51 -0.26 -5.48
CA LEU A 63 5.91 -0.20 -4.08
C LEU A 63 7.39 -0.54 -3.87
N ARG A 64 8.06 -1.10 -4.90
CA ARG A 64 9.43 -1.64 -4.81
C ARG A 64 10.49 -0.70 -5.37
N SER A 65 10.08 0.41 -5.96
CA SER A 65 10.94 1.37 -6.68
C SER A 65 11.31 2.62 -5.87
N GLY A 66 11.07 2.61 -4.55
CA GLY A 66 11.47 3.66 -3.60
C GLY A 66 12.82 3.39 -2.94
#